data_AF-A0A940BSR6-F1
#
_entry.id   AF-A0A940BSR6-F1
#
_cell.length_a   1.000
_cell.length_b   1.000
_cell.length_c   1.000
_cell.angle_alpha   90.00
_cell.angle_beta   90.00
_cell.angle_gamma   90.00
#
_symmetry.space_group_name_H-M   'P 1'
#
loop_
_entity.id
_entity.type
_entity.pdbx_description
1 polymer ?
#
loop_
_entity_poly.entity_id
_entity_poly.type
_entity_poly.pdbx_seq_one_letter_code
_entity_poly.pdbx_strand_id
1 'polypeptide(L)'
;MTIFHFALTSSEQTRRTLWQILTGHRAVFAYLVILLAALIALMLIMILKYARDMKAREAERKKLKEKRRFSRLCALDEQRKKAGRPQFDDNVSLSGLCGKFRDFAAAEMGLYYEESVIRAFVSSLAVSRLVIMQGISGTGKTSLSYAFGKFLRHEASIVPVQPSWKDKTDMLGYYNEFTGNFTETELLCRLYEANDSDAVFITVLDEMNIARVEYYFAEFLSVLELPELESRKIEVISDTADNDPELFDNGRLTVPDNVWFVGTANNDDSTLSISDKVYDRAMVIELQSRAKPFSAPHTEPVSISASYLSGLFTEAENEFPMSEEMKTKIERIDAYLTSRLQITFGNRIMTQTLKFVPVFRACGGTEEQAVDLILSKKVLRKLEAQNPVYVSAQAEGLISELDRVFGEGVMTQCLSYVRRYVKL
;
A
#
# COMPACT_ATOMS: atom_id res chain seq x y z
N MET A 1 -4.74 -65.86 -43.72
CA MET A 1 -3.48 -66.60 -43.93
C MET A 1 -3.64 -67.89 -44.75
N THR A 2 -4.81 -68.54 -44.73
CA THR A 2 -5.04 -69.86 -45.36
C THR A 2 -5.08 -69.85 -46.90
N ILE A 3 -5.57 -68.78 -47.54
CA ILE A 3 -5.69 -68.67 -49.00
C ILE A 3 -4.33 -68.38 -49.67
N PHE A 4 -3.49 -67.58 -49.02
CA PHE A 4 -2.15 -67.23 -49.53
C PHE A 4 -1.20 -68.44 -49.50
N HIS A 5 -1.33 -69.28 -48.47
CA HIS A 5 -0.54 -70.51 -48.34
C HIS A 5 -0.92 -71.58 -49.38
N PHE A 6 -2.19 -71.59 -49.82
CA PHE A 6 -2.68 -72.49 -50.88
C PHE A 6 -2.29 -72.02 -52.30
N ALA A 7 -2.11 -70.71 -52.50
CA ALA A 7 -1.66 -70.15 -53.78
C ALA A 7 -0.17 -70.45 -54.08
N LEU A 8 0.67 -70.62 -53.06
CA LEU A 8 2.11 -70.89 -53.19
C LEU A 8 2.44 -72.36 -53.53
N THR A 9 1.53 -73.30 -53.31
CA THR A 9 1.74 -74.75 -53.53
C THR A 9 0.94 -75.34 -54.71
N SER A 10 0.14 -74.53 -55.41
CA SER A 10 -0.75 -74.97 -56.51
C SER A 10 -0.15 -74.74 -57.91
N SER A 11 -0.62 -75.51 -58.91
CA SER A 11 -0.11 -75.49 -60.29
C SER A 11 -0.36 -74.15 -61.01
N GLU A 12 0.45 -73.85 -62.04
CA GLU A 12 0.44 -72.56 -62.74
C GLU A 12 -0.96 -72.18 -63.30
N GLN A 13 -1.74 -73.19 -63.67
CA GLN A 13 -3.10 -73.04 -64.17
C GLN A 13 -4.09 -72.63 -63.06
N THR A 14 -4.00 -73.23 -61.87
CA THR A 14 -4.84 -72.86 -60.72
C THR A 14 -4.54 -71.44 -60.24
N ARG A 15 -3.25 -71.03 -60.30
CA ARG A 15 -2.84 -69.65 -60.02
C ARG A 15 -3.46 -68.67 -61.01
N ARG A 16 -3.43 -68.97 -62.32
CA ARG A 16 -4.06 -68.12 -63.35
C ARG A 16 -5.57 -67.99 -63.16
N THR A 17 -6.28 -69.08 -62.84
CA THR A 17 -7.74 -69.05 -62.61
C THR A 17 -8.10 -68.25 -61.36
N LEU A 18 -7.36 -68.43 -60.26
CA LEU A 18 -7.51 -67.62 -59.05
C LEU A 18 -7.22 -66.14 -59.32
N TRP A 19 -6.18 -65.85 -60.11
CA TRP A 19 -5.84 -64.49 -60.50
C TRP A 19 -6.94 -63.84 -61.34
N GLN A 20 -7.54 -64.57 -62.29
CA GLN A 20 -8.68 -64.08 -63.08
C GLN A 20 -9.93 -63.81 -62.24
N ILE A 21 -10.20 -64.63 -61.22
CA ILE A 21 -11.33 -64.41 -60.28
C ILE A 21 -11.06 -63.19 -59.40
N LEU A 22 -9.83 -63.03 -58.90
CA LEU A 22 -9.44 -61.92 -58.04
C LEU A 22 -9.31 -60.58 -58.78
N THR A 23 -9.08 -60.60 -60.10
CA THR A 23 -8.95 -59.41 -60.96
C THR A 23 -10.15 -59.14 -61.87
N GLY A 24 -11.17 -59.99 -61.81
CA GLY A 24 -12.42 -59.76 -62.51
C GLY A 24 -13.11 -58.48 -62.04
N HIS A 25 -13.85 -57.80 -62.94
CA HIS A 25 -14.49 -56.52 -62.66
C HIS A 25 -15.35 -56.51 -61.37
N ARG A 26 -15.99 -57.65 -61.05
CA ARG A 26 -16.78 -57.80 -59.81
C ARG A 26 -15.94 -57.82 -58.53
N ALA A 27 -14.75 -58.44 -58.56
CA ALA A 27 -13.84 -58.48 -57.41
C ALA A 27 -13.19 -57.11 -57.18
N VAL A 28 -12.76 -56.43 -58.25
CA VAL A 28 -12.25 -55.05 -58.18
C VAL A 28 -13.29 -54.08 -57.61
N PHE A 29 -14.56 -54.21 -58.05
CA PHE A 29 -15.65 -53.42 -57.49
C PHE A 29 -15.88 -53.70 -56.00
N ALA A 30 -15.84 -54.97 -55.57
CA ALA A 30 -15.95 -55.33 -54.16
C ALA A 30 -14.80 -54.75 -53.31
N TYR A 31 -13.57 -54.77 -53.81
CA TYR A 31 -12.43 -54.13 -53.12
C TYR A 31 -12.60 -52.62 -53.02
N LEU A 32 -13.06 -51.95 -54.08
CA LEU A 32 -13.34 -50.51 -54.07
C LEU A 32 -14.42 -50.15 -53.04
N VAL A 33 -15.49 -50.94 -52.94
CA VAL A 33 -16.56 -50.74 -51.95
C VAL A 33 -16.04 -50.93 -50.53
N ILE A 34 -15.24 -51.97 -50.27
CA ILE A 34 -14.62 -52.21 -48.96
C ILE A 34 -13.64 -51.09 -48.60
N LEU A 35 -12.82 -50.64 -49.54
CA LEU A 35 -11.87 -49.54 -49.34
C LEU A 35 -12.61 -48.23 -49.06
N LEU A 36 -13.68 -47.94 -49.81
CA LEU A 36 -14.52 -46.77 -49.60
C LEU A 36 -15.20 -46.82 -48.22
N ALA A 37 -15.75 -47.97 -47.83
CA ALA A 37 -16.34 -48.16 -46.50
C ALA A 37 -15.29 -48.00 -45.38
N ALA A 38 -14.07 -48.51 -45.58
CA ALA A 38 -12.96 -48.34 -44.65
C ALA A 38 -12.53 -46.86 -44.53
N LEU A 39 -12.44 -46.13 -45.65
CA LEU A 39 -12.14 -44.69 -45.68
C LEU A 39 -13.23 -43.87 -44.99
N ILE A 40 -14.50 -44.18 -45.23
CA ILE A 40 -15.63 -43.55 -44.56
C ILE A 40 -15.57 -43.81 -43.06
N ALA A 41 -15.30 -45.06 -42.63
CA ALA A 41 -15.15 -45.40 -41.22
C ALA A 41 -13.99 -44.64 -40.56
N LEU A 42 -12.84 -44.55 -41.22
CA LEU A 42 -11.66 -43.81 -40.75
C LEU A 42 -11.95 -42.32 -40.61
N MET A 43 -12.62 -41.74 -41.61
CA MET A 43 -13.06 -40.35 -41.58
C MET A 43 -14.07 -40.11 -40.43
N LEU A 44 -15.03 -41.03 -40.22
CA LEU A 44 -16.00 -40.94 -39.13
C LEU A 44 -15.30 -40.97 -37.76
N ILE A 45 -14.33 -41.88 -37.57
CA ILE A 45 -13.53 -41.97 -36.35
C ILE A 45 -12.75 -40.67 -36.12
N MET A 46 -12.15 -40.10 -37.17
CA MET A 46 -11.41 -38.84 -37.08
C MET A 46 -12.33 -37.67 -36.70
N ILE A 47 -13.52 -37.57 -37.30
CA ILE A 47 -14.52 -36.55 -36.96
C ILE A 47 -14.99 -36.71 -35.51
N LEU A 48 -15.27 -37.94 -35.06
CA LEU A 48 -15.67 -38.23 -33.68
C LEU A 48 -14.56 -37.88 -32.68
N LYS A 49 -13.30 -38.18 -33.01
CA LYS A 49 -12.14 -37.81 -32.19
C LYS A 49 -12.00 -36.29 -32.12
N TYR A 50 -12.07 -35.60 -33.25
CA TYR A 50 -12.01 -34.14 -33.31
C TYR A 50 -13.14 -33.48 -32.49
N ALA A 51 -14.37 -33.97 -32.61
CA ALA A 51 -15.52 -33.48 -31.85
C ALA A 51 -15.35 -33.71 -30.34
N ARG A 52 -14.78 -34.85 -29.92
CA ARG A 52 -14.47 -35.14 -28.51
C ARG A 52 -13.39 -34.21 -27.98
N ASP A 53 -12.31 -34.01 -28.72
CA ASP A 53 -11.20 -33.13 -28.32
C ASP A 53 -11.66 -31.66 -28.25
N MET A 54 -12.51 -31.23 -29.18
CA MET A 54 -13.15 -29.91 -29.13
C MET A 54 -14.03 -29.73 -27.88
N LYS A 55 -14.89 -30.70 -27.56
CA LYS A 55 -15.70 -30.68 -26.33
C LYS A 55 -14.84 -30.69 -25.07
N ALA A 56 -13.74 -31.44 -25.06
CA ALA A 56 -12.80 -31.46 -23.94
C ALA A 56 -12.12 -30.09 -23.76
N ARG A 57 -11.65 -29.46 -24.84
CA ARG A 57 -11.08 -28.10 -24.83
C ARG A 57 -12.10 -27.04 -24.43
N GLU A 58 -13.35 -27.15 -24.88
CA GLU A 58 -14.43 -26.25 -24.46
C GLU A 58 -14.77 -26.41 -22.99
N ALA A 59 -14.83 -27.64 -22.47
CA ALA A 59 -15.05 -27.92 -21.06
C ALA A 59 -13.88 -27.42 -20.19
N GLU A 60 -12.65 -27.59 -20.66
CA GLU A 60 -11.44 -27.07 -20.00
C GLU A 60 -11.42 -25.54 -20.00
N ARG A 61 -11.74 -24.90 -21.12
CA ARG A 61 -11.92 -23.44 -21.20
C ARG A 61 -13.03 -22.92 -20.29
N LYS A 62 -14.15 -23.64 -20.18
CA LYS A 62 -15.24 -23.29 -19.25
C LYS A 62 -14.79 -23.42 -17.80
N LYS A 63 -14.10 -24.50 -17.43
CA LYS A 63 -13.51 -24.65 -16.09
C LYS A 63 -12.47 -23.57 -15.78
N LEU A 64 -11.66 -23.16 -16.76
CA LEU A 64 -10.72 -22.05 -16.61
C LEU A 64 -11.44 -20.72 -16.40
N LYS A 65 -12.56 -20.48 -17.11
CA LYS A 65 -13.41 -19.29 -16.93
C LYS A 65 -14.13 -19.26 -15.58
N GLU A 66 -14.50 -20.42 -15.04
CA GLU A 66 -15.11 -20.51 -13.69
C GLU A 66 -14.08 -20.31 -12.57
N LYS A 67 -12.79 -20.54 -12.86
CA LYS A 67 -11.72 -20.33 -11.90
C LYS A 67 -11.50 -18.83 -11.68
N ARG A 68 -11.88 -18.35 -10.49
CA ARG A 68 -11.62 -16.97 -10.07
C ARG A 68 -10.12 -16.76 -9.89
N ARG A 69 -9.56 -15.80 -10.62
CA ARG A 69 -8.12 -15.50 -10.54
C ARG A 69 -7.74 -14.77 -9.25
N PHE A 70 -8.68 -14.06 -8.61
CA PHE A 70 -8.50 -13.41 -7.30
C PHE A 70 -9.24 -14.18 -6.20
N SER A 71 -8.61 -15.23 -5.69
CA SER A 71 -9.22 -16.09 -4.67
C SER A 71 -9.61 -15.38 -3.37
N ARG A 72 -8.74 -14.49 -2.86
CA ARG A 72 -8.93 -13.80 -1.57
C ARG A 72 -9.91 -12.66 -1.70
N LEU A 73 -9.79 -11.85 -2.76
CA LEU A 73 -10.68 -10.69 -2.96
C LEU A 73 -12.12 -11.12 -3.26
N CYS A 74 -12.32 -12.17 -4.05
CA CYS A 74 -13.67 -12.70 -4.26
C CYS A 74 -14.27 -13.32 -2.98
N ALA A 75 -13.45 -13.84 -2.06
CA ALA A 75 -13.94 -14.26 -0.75
C ALA A 75 -14.38 -13.06 0.10
N LEU A 76 -13.69 -11.92 -0.01
CA LEU A 76 -14.10 -10.66 0.64
C LEU A 76 -15.43 -10.14 0.09
N ASP A 77 -15.68 -10.23 -1.23
CA ASP A 77 -16.98 -9.90 -1.81
C ASP A 77 -18.12 -10.75 -1.23
N GLU A 78 -17.88 -12.05 -1.02
CA GLU A 78 -18.85 -12.96 -0.41
C GLU A 78 -19.08 -12.67 1.07
N GLN A 79 -18.03 -12.30 1.81
CA GLN A 79 -18.13 -11.89 3.21
C GLN A 79 -18.90 -10.59 3.34
N ARG A 80 -18.58 -9.60 2.49
CA ARG A 80 -19.28 -8.32 2.40
C ARG A 80 -20.78 -8.51 2.24
N LYS A 81 -21.22 -9.36 1.31
CA LYS A 81 -22.66 -9.63 1.07
C LYS A 81 -23.39 -10.18 2.30
N LYS A 82 -22.66 -10.76 3.25
CA LYS A 82 -23.21 -11.36 4.48
C LYS A 82 -23.06 -10.43 5.69
N ALA A 83 -22.09 -9.52 5.68
CA ALA A 83 -21.78 -8.64 6.79
C ALA A 83 -22.76 -7.45 6.85
N GLY A 84 -23.14 -7.07 8.08
CA GLY A 84 -23.79 -5.77 8.31
C GLY A 84 -22.77 -4.63 8.24
N ARG A 85 -23.25 -3.40 8.02
CA ARG A 85 -22.37 -2.22 8.10
C ARG A 85 -21.84 -2.06 9.53
N PRO A 86 -20.55 -1.74 9.71
CA PRO A 86 -20.00 -1.43 11.03
C PRO A 86 -20.75 -0.24 11.64
N GLN A 87 -20.96 -0.28 12.96
CA GLN A 87 -21.49 0.84 13.72
C GLN A 87 -20.32 1.60 14.35
N PHE A 88 -20.37 2.93 14.25
CA PHE A 88 -19.38 3.85 14.82
C PHE A 88 -20.05 4.71 15.90
N ASP A 89 -19.32 5.00 16.98
CA ASP A 89 -19.83 5.79 18.10
C ASP A 89 -19.68 7.31 17.84
N ASP A 90 -18.61 7.70 17.13
CA ASP A 90 -18.35 9.06 16.63
C ASP A 90 -18.61 10.18 17.66
N ASN A 91 -18.07 10.04 18.87
CA ASN A 91 -18.38 10.90 20.03
C ASN A 91 -17.17 11.42 20.82
N VAL A 92 -15.99 11.47 20.19
CA VAL A 92 -14.73 11.82 20.85
C VAL A 92 -14.08 13.04 20.20
N SER A 93 -13.66 14.03 20.99
CA SER A 93 -12.87 15.17 20.51
C SER A 93 -11.43 14.78 20.20
N LEU A 94 -10.67 15.57 19.45
CA LEU A 94 -9.27 15.28 19.14
C LEU A 94 -8.38 15.17 20.39
N SER A 95 -8.55 16.07 21.35
CA SER A 95 -7.84 15.99 22.64
C SER A 95 -8.24 14.73 23.41
N GLY A 96 -9.54 14.40 23.43
CA GLY A 96 -10.04 13.17 24.04
C GLY A 96 -9.50 11.90 23.36
N LEU A 97 -9.40 11.91 22.03
CA LEU A 97 -8.85 10.82 21.24
C LEU A 97 -7.37 10.60 21.57
N CYS A 98 -6.58 11.68 21.65
CA CYS A 98 -5.17 11.61 22.04
C CYS A 98 -4.99 11.07 23.46
N GLY A 99 -5.77 11.58 24.42
CA GLY A 99 -5.73 11.13 25.82
C GLY A 99 -6.08 9.64 25.94
N LYS A 100 -7.26 9.25 25.41
CA LYS A 100 -7.71 7.85 25.41
C LYS A 100 -6.73 6.91 24.70
N PHE A 101 -6.16 7.32 23.56
CA PHE A 101 -5.20 6.49 22.85
C PHE A 101 -3.92 6.28 23.68
N ARG A 102 -3.40 7.35 24.29
CA ARG A 102 -2.23 7.26 25.17
C ARG A 102 -2.49 6.36 26.37
N ASP A 103 -3.64 6.51 27.01
CA ASP A 103 -4.02 5.70 28.16
C ASP A 103 -4.23 4.23 27.77
N PHE A 104 -4.89 3.97 26.65
CA PHE A 104 -5.03 2.63 26.07
C PHE A 104 -3.68 1.98 25.78
N ALA A 105 -2.77 2.70 25.12
CA ALA A 105 -1.44 2.18 24.81
C ALA A 105 -0.66 1.82 26.09
N ALA A 106 -0.77 2.64 27.13
CA ALA A 106 -0.10 2.40 28.40
C ALA A 106 -0.75 1.27 29.22
N ALA A 107 -2.06 1.30 29.43
CA ALA A 107 -2.80 0.38 30.29
C ALA A 107 -2.97 -1.02 29.67
N GLU A 108 -3.36 -1.10 28.40
CA GLU A 108 -3.70 -2.38 27.75
C GLU A 108 -2.48 -3.03 27.08
N MET A 109 -1.52 -2.22 26.63
CA MET A 109 -0.39 -2.70 25.82
C MET A 109 0.98 -2.50 26.48
N GLY A 110 1.06 -1.79 27.62
CA GLY A 110 2.33 -1.50 28.29
C GLY A 110 3.28 -0.62 27.47
N LEU A 111 2.74 0.18 26.54
CA LEU A 111 3.48 1.07 25.67
C LEU A 111 3.36 2.52 26.15
N TYR A 112 4.50 3.16 26.41
CA TYR A 112 4.55 4.49 26.97
C TYR A 112 5.06 5.50 25.95
N TYR A 113 4.27 6.55 25.72
CA TYR A 113 4.60 7.65 24.83
C TYR A 113 4.35 8.99 25.51
N GLU A 114 5.20 9.96 25.17
CA GLU A 114 4.99 11.36 25.53
C GLU A 114 3.76 11.92 24.81
N GLU A 115 3.04 12.85 25.45
CA GLU A 115 1.84 13.44 24.86
C GLU A 115 2.12 14.13 23.53
N SER A 116 3.29 14.79 23.40
CA SER A 116 3.71 15.45 22.17
C SER A 116 3.82 14.48 20.99
N VAL A 117 4.24 13.24 21.22
CA VAL A 117 4.32 12.18 20.20
C VAL A 117 2.92 11.77 19.75
N ILE A 118 2.00 11.57 20.69
CA ILE A 118 0.61 11.19 20.39
C ILE A 118 -0.10 12.29 19.60
N ARG A 119 0.04 13.54 20.05
CA ARG A 119 -0.50 14.71 19.35
C ARG A 119 0.10 14.82 17.94
N ALA A 120 1.43 14.71 17.81
CA ALA A 120 2.10 14.75 16.51
C ALA A 120 1.63 13.63 15.58
N PHE A 121 1.40 12.43 16.11
CA PHE A 121 0.89 11.29 15.34
C PHE A 121 -0.51 11.57 14.80
N VAL A 122 -1.47 11.92 15.66
CA VAL A 122 -2.84 12.22 15.25
C VAL A 122 -2.90 13.42 14.30
N SER A 123 -2.17 14.50 14.59
CA SER A 123 -2.11 15.68 13.72
C SER A 123 -1.45 15.40 12.37
N SER A 124 -0.52 14.43 12.30
CA SER A 124 0.09 14.03 11.03
C SER A 124 -0.92 13.37 10.09
N LEU A 125 -1.91 12.64 10.62
CA LEU A 125 -2.96 11.99 9.83
C LEU A 125 -3.87 12.99 9.11
N ALA A 126 -4.04 14.19 9.64
CA ALA A 126 -4.80 15.27 9.00
C ALA A 126 -4.08 15.87 7.78
N VAL A 127 -2.75 15.74 7.75
CA VAL A 127 -1.89 16.46 6.82
C VAL A 127 -1.46 15.59 5.65
N SER A 128 -1.15 14.32 5.91
CA SER A 128 -0.69 13.39 4.88
C SER A 128 -1.18 11.97 5.14
N ARG A 129 -1.41 11.24 4.05
CA ARG A 129 -1.68 9.80 4.04
C ARG A 129 -0.43 8.96 4.26
N LEU A 130 0.75 9.57 4.26
CA LEU A 130 2.02 8.91 4.56
C LEU A 130 2.66 9.56 5.79
N VAL A 131 2.86 8.78 6.83
CA VAL A 131 3.60 9.16 8.04
C VAL A 131 4.85 8.30 8.12
N ILE A 132 6.01 8.91 8.38
CA ILE A 132 7.29 8.23 8.58
C ILE A 132 7.65 8.35 10.05
N MET A 133 7.72 7.21 10.71
CA MET A 133 8.25 7.11 12.06
C MET A 133 9.72 6.70 11.96
N GLN A 134 10.62 7.57 12.41
CA GLN A 134 12.06 7.32 12.36
C GLN A 134 12.68 7.40 13.76
N GLY A 135 13.77 6.69 13.98
CA GLY A 135 14.49 6.71 15.25
C GLY A 135 15.20 5.40 15.56
N ILE A 136 15.76 5.31 16.75
CA ILE A 136 16.54 4.14 17.19
C ILE A 136 15.64 2.89 17.24
N SER A 137 16.22 1.71 17.00
CA SER A 137 15.49 0.46 17.13
C SER A 137 14.93 0.29 18.56
N GLY A 138 13.73 -0.28 18.66
CA GLY A 138 13.09 -0.55 19.94
C GLY A 138 12.50 0.69 20.66
N THR A 139 12.32 1.83 20.01
CA THR A 139 11.61 3.01 20.57
C THR A 139 10.09 2.96 20.39
N GLY A 140 9.54 1.87 19.85
CA GLY A 140 8.10 1.67 19.72
C GLY A 140 7.48 2.27 18.45
N LYS A 141 8.24 2.41 17.35
CA LYS A 141 7.76 2.92 16.05
C LYS A 141 6.58 2.08 15.52
N THR A 142 6.83 0.81 15.22
CA THR A 142 5.82 -0.16 14.73
C THR A 142 4.70 -0.36 15.77
N SER A 143 5.07 -0.40 17.06
CA SER A 143 4.13 -0.62 18.16
C SER A 143 3.10 0.49 18.31
N LEU A 144 3.45 1.76 18.05
CA LEU A 144 2.50 2.88 18.14
C LEU A 144 1.37 2.73 17.11
N SER A 145 1.73 2.50 15.84
CA SER A 145 0.75 2.35 14.76
C SER A 145 -0.09 1.09 14.93
N TYR A 146 0.52 0.00 15.39
CA TYR A 146 -0.19 -1.23 15.73
C TYR A 146 -1.19 -1.02 16.88
N ALA A 147 -0.77 -0.31 17.94
CA ALA A 147 -1.64 0.05 19.06
C ALA A 147 -2.80 0.94 18.61
N PHE A 148 -2.56 1.87 17.69
CA PHE A 148 -3.60 2.74 17.16
C PHE A 148 -4.69 1.95 16.42
N GLY A 149 -4.32 0.97 15.58
CA GLY A 149 -5.30 0.09 14.94
C GLY A 149 -6.15 -0.69 15.96
N LYS A 150 -5.52 -1.24 17.00
CA LYS A 150 -6.25 -1.91 18.10
C LYS A 150 -7.18 -0.97 18.84
N PHE A 151 -6.71 0.24 19.14
CA PHE A 151 -7.50 1.28 19.78
C PHE A 151 -8.73 1.66 18.96
N LEU A 152 -8.65 1.61 17.63
CA LEU A 152 -9.75 1.90 16.71
C LEU A 152 -10.63 0.68 16.39
N ARG A 153 -10.39 -0.48 17.02
CA ARG A 153 -11.05 -1.76 16.73
C ARG A 153 -10.86 -2.27 15.29
N HIS A 154 -9.87 -1.74 14.58
CA HIS A 154 -9.50 -2.16 13.22
C HIS A 154 -7.99 -2.39 13.17
N GLU A 155 -7.58 -3.66 13.28
CA GLU A 155 -6.17 -4.03 13.40
C GLU A 155 -5.33 -3.49 12.24
N ALA A 156 -4.21 -2.85 12.58
CA ALA A 156 -3.28 -2.36 11.60
C ALA A 156 -2.65 -3.52 10.81
N SER A 157 -2.51 -3.35 9.49
CA SER A 157 -1.83 -4.30 8.63
C SER A 157 -0.33 -4.05 8.67
N ILE A 158 0.45 -5.00 9.18
CA ILE A 158 1.91 -4.89 9.21
C ILE A 158 2.47 -5.57 7.97
N VAL A 159 3.12 -4.78 7.12
CA VAL A 159 3.72 -5.19 5.86
C VAL A 159 5.24 -5.12 6.00
N PRO A 160 5.94 -6.25 6.23
CA PRO A 160 7.39 -6.26 6.37
C PRO A 160 8.07 -6.07 5.01
N VAL A 161 8.68 -4.91 4.80
CA VAL A 161 9.37 -4.59 3.55
C VAL A 161 10.60 -5.47 3.40
N GLN A 162 10.83 -6.00 2.20
CA GLN A 162 12.00 -6.84 1.92
C GLN A 162 13.05 -6.05 1.12
N PRO A 163 14.36 -6.34 1.32
CA PRO A 163 15.43 -5.68 0.56
C PRO A 163 15.31 -5.85 -0.97
N SER A 164 14.64 -6.92 -1.42
CA SER A 164 14.44 -7.21 -2.83
C SER A 164 13.35 -6.38 -3.51
N TRP A 165 12.57 -5.60 -2.74
CA TRP A 165 11.44 -4.84 -3.26
C TRP A 165 11.89 -3.76 -4.23
N LYS A 166 11.30 -3.75 -5.42
CA LYS A 166 11.67 -2.86 -6.52
C LYS A 166 10.48 -2.21 -7.21
N ASP A 167 9.31 -2.81 -7.13
CA ASP A 167 8.14 -2.29 -7.83
C ASP A 167 6.84 -2.59 -7.08
N LYS A 168 5.72 -2.24 -7.71
CA LYS A 168 4.39 -2.38 -7.11
C LYS A 168 3.94 -3.82 -6.92
N THR A 169 4.51 -4.78 -7.66
CA THR A 169 4.12 -6.19 -7.55
C THR A 169 4.51 -6.79 -6.21
N ASP A 170 5.60 -6.28 -5.61
CA ASP A 170 6.00 -6.61 -4.24
C ASP A 170 4.93 -6.19 -3.21
N MET A 171 4.18 -5.12 -3.52
CA MET A 171 3.17 -4.55 -2.63
C MET A 171 1.76 -5.08 -2.88
N LEU A 172 1.37 -5.24 -4.13
CA LEU A 172 0.00 -5.62 -4.52
C LEU A 172 -0.12 -7.10 -4.84
N GLY A 173 0.99 -7.73 -5.24
CA GLY A 173 1.02 -9.08 -5.73
C GLY A 173 1.26 -9.14 -7.25
N TYR A 174 1.17 -10.35 -7.79
CA TYR A 174 1.44 -10.59 -9.20
C TYR A 174 0.49 -11.62 -9.79
N TYR A 175 0.22 -11.48 -11.09
CA TYR A 175 -0.52 -12.47 -11.86
C TYR A 175 0.42 -13.57 -12.35
N ASN A 176 0.09 -14.83 -12.04
CA ASN A 176 0.83 -15.99 -12.52
C ASN A 176 0.15 -16.55 -13.77
N GLU A 177 0.71 -16.25 -14.94
CA GLU A 177 0.19 -16.67 -16.25
C GLU A 177 0.07 -18.19 -16.41
N PHE A 178 0.96 -18.97 -15.78
CA PHE A 178 0.93 -20.43 -15.88
C PHE A 178 -0.25 -21.04 -15.12
N THR A 179 -0.57 -20.46 -13.95
CA THR A 179 -1.66 -20.96 -13.09
C THR A 179 -2.99 -20.26 -13.35
N GLY A 180 -2.97 -19.11 -14.01
CA GLY A 180 -4.12 -18.22 -14.19
C GLY A 180 -4.60 -17.57 -12.90
N ASN A 181 -3.79 -17.56 -11.84
CA ASN A 181 -4.14 -17.02 -10.53
C ASN A 181 -3.31 -15.78 -10.23
N PHE A 182 -3.93 -14.79 -9.59
CA PHE A 182 -3.24 -13.68 -8.96
C PHE A 182 -2.82 -14.09 -7.54
N THR A 183 -1.61 -13.75 -7.15
CA THR A 183 -1.10 -13.95 -5.78
C THR A 183 -1.34 -12.66 -5.01
N GLU A 184 -2.45 -12.55 -4.28
CA GLU A 184 -2.81 -11.31 -3.58
C GLU A 184 -2.04 -11.13 -2.27
N THR A 185 -1.44 -9.95 -2.10
CA THR A 185 -0.80 -9.57 -0.84
C THR A 185 -1.83 -9.18 0.21
N GLU A 186 -1.41 -9.17 1.48
CA GLU A 186 -2.24 -8.62 2.56
C GLU A 186 -2.60 -7.16 2.31
N LEU A 187 -1.66 -6.36 1.80
CA LEU A 187 -1.92 -4.96 1.49
C LEU A 187 -3.04 -4.80 0.44
N LEU A 188 -3.03 -5.59 -0.64
CA LEU A 188 -4.08 -5.53 -1.65
C LEU A 188 -5.45 -5.90 -1.04
N CYS A 189 -5.51 -6.95 -0.21
CA CYS A 189 -6.75 -7.32 0.49
C CYS A 189 -7.25 -6.19 1.39
N ARG A 190 -6.38 -5.54 2.15
CA ARG A 190 -6.77 -4.43 3.05
C ARG A 190 -7.22 -3.19 2.29
N LEU A 191 -6.55 -2.84 1.18
CA LEU A 191 -6.99 -1.75 0.31
C LEU A 191 -8.37 -2.05 -0.29
N TYR A 192 -8.61 -3.30 -0.66
CA TYR A 192 -9.90 -3.75 -1.17
C TYR A 192 -11.01 -3.62 -0.12
N GLU A 193 -10.78 -4.11 1.11
CA GLU A 193 -11.71 -3.96 2.24
C GLU A 193 -12.01 -2.50 2.57
N ALA A 194 -10.99 -1.64 2.51
CA ALA A 194 -11.12 -0.23 2.84
C ALA A 194 -12.03 0.55 1.86
N ASN A 195 -12.20 0.08 0.62
CA ASN A 195 -13.11 0.69 -0.34
C ASN A 195 -14.60 0.47 -0.01
N ASP A 196 -14.92 -0.44 0.92
CA ASP A 196 -16.29 -0.80 1.30
C ASP A 196 -16.65 -0.42 2.74
N SER A 197 -15.72 0.23 3.46
CA SER A 197 -15.87 0.56 4.86
C SER A 197 -15.50 2.01 5.10
N ASP A 198 -16.14 2.65 6.08
CA ASP A 198 -15.73 3.97 6.57
C ASP A 198 -14.84 3.86 7.82
N ALA A 199 -14.33 2.66 8.14
CA ALA A 199 -13.37 2.49 9.22
C ALA A 199 -12.02 3.11 8.87
N VAL A 200 -11.24 3.49 9.89
CA VAL A 200 -9.85 3.95 9.70
C VAL A 200 -8.93 2.74 9.54
N PHE A 201 -8.24 2.65 8.40
CA PHE A 201 -7.25 1.61 8.09
C PHE A 201 -5.84 2.16 8.23
N ILE A 202 -5.04 1.49 9.07
CA ILE A 202 -3.60 1.77 9.20
C ILE A 202 -2.82 0.63 8.56
N THR A 203 -1.96 0.97 7.61
CA THR A 203 -1.00 0.05 6.99
C THR A 203 0.39 0.47 7.43
N VAL A 204 1.09 -0.41 8.15
CA VAL A 204 2.46 -0.20 8.58
C VAL A 204 3.42 -0.81 7.56
N LEU A 205 4.26 0.00 6.92
CA LEU A 205 5.38 -0.46 6.10
C LEU A 205 6.59 -0.60 7.02
N ASP A 206 6.82 -1.81 7.52
CA ASP A 206 7.85 -2.06 8.52
C ASP A 206 9.24 -2.12 7.88
N GLU A 207 10.19 -1.38 8.46
CA GLU A 207 11.52 -1.14 7.90
C GLU A 207 11.47 -0.63 6.46
N MET A 208 10.62 0.36 6.21
CA MET A 208 10.32 0.88 4.87
C MET A 208 11.58 1.24 4.07
N ASN A 209 12.64 1.66 4.75
CA ASN A 209 13.89 2.12 4.16
C ASN A 209 14.95 1.03 4.00
N ILE A 210 14.61 -0.25 4.21
CA ILE A 210 15.47 -1.37 3.82
C ILE A 210 15.55 -1.51 2.28
N ALA A 211 14.52 -1.02 1.58
CA ALA A 211 14.47 -0.90 0.13
C ALA A 211 14.26 0.56 -0.30
N ARG A 212 14.52 0.87 -1.58
CA ARG A 212 14.34 2.23 -2.13
C ARG A 212 12.85 2.56 -2.18
N VAL A 213 12.37 3.33 -1.20
CA VAL A 213 10.95 3.71 -1.07
C VAL A 213 10.38 4.31 -2.36
N GLU A 214 11.12 5.19 -3.03
CA GLU A 214 10.66 5.81 -4.27
C GLU A 214 10.51 4.84 -5.47
N TYR A 215 10.94 3.59 -5.36
CA TYR A 215 10.78 2.59 -6.42
C TYR A 215 9.50 1.78 -6.21
N TYR A 216 9.41 1.05 -5.10
CA TYR A 216 8.24 0.20 -4.84
C TYR A 216 6.99 1.02 -4.49
N PHE A 217 7.12 2.18 -3.83
CA PHE A 217 6.01 3.02 -3.40
C PHE A 217 5.68 4.15 -4.40
N ALA A 218 6.30 4.16 -5.59
CA ALA A 218 6.22 5.27 -6.55
C ALA A 218 4.78 5.63 -6.97
N GLU A 219 3.98 4.61 -7.29
CA GLU A 219 2.60 4.79 -7.77
C GLU A 219 1.71 5.38 -6.66
N PHE A 220 1.87 4.89 -5.42
CA PHE A 220 1.19 5.42 -4.24
C PHE A 220 1.55 6.87 -3.95
N LEU A 221 2.84 7.24 -4.02
CA LEU A 221 3.27 8.63 -3.88
C LEU A 221 2.69 9.56 -4.96
N SER A 222 2.25 9.02 -6.09
CA SER A 222 1.60 9.79 -7.15
C SER A 222 0.10 9.91 -6.91
N VAL A 223 -0.59 8.79 -6.66
CA VAL A 223 -2.05 8.79 -6.50
C VAL A 223 -2.50 9.50 -5.22
N LEU A 224 -1.72 9.41 -4.14
CA LEU A 224 -2.04 10.08 -2.88
C LEU A 224 -1.94 11.62 -2.96
N GLU A 225 -1.35 12.17 -4.02
CA GLU A 225 -1.30 13.62 -4.27
C GLU A 225 -2.54 14.13 -5.02
N LEU A 226 -3.35 13.24 -5.57
CA LEU A 226 -4.53 13.63 -6.34
C LEU A 226 -5.66 14.05 -5.39
N PRO A 227 -6.25 15.25 -5.56
CA PRO A 227 -7.30 15.71 -4.67
C PRO A 227 -8.60 14.90 -4.83
N GLU A 228 -8.90 14.45 -6.06
CA GLU A 228 -10.11 13.72 -6.39
C GLU A 228 -9.94 12.21 -6.16
N LEU A 229 -10.83 11.64 -5.33
CA LEU A 229 -10.85 10.20 -5.02
C LEU A 229 -10.98 9.32 -6.26
N GLU A 230 -11.86 9.68 -7.20
CA GLU A 230 -12.09 8.94 -8.45
C GLU A 230 -10.83 8.81 -9.32
N SER A 231 -9.89 9.74 -9.14
CA SER A 231 -8.62 9.75 -9.86
C SER A 231 -7.54 8.90 -9.18
N ARG A 232 -7.73 8.47 -7.92
CA ARG A 232 -6.74 7.69 -7.16
C ARG A 232 -6.77 6.19 -7.49
N LYS A 233 -6.66 5.86 -8.76
CA LYS A 233 -6.71 4.47 -9.25
C LYS A 233 -5.31 3.90 -9.43
N ILE A 234 -5.09 2.72 -8.88
CA ILE A 234 -3.87 1.92 -9.06
C ILE A 234 -4.19 0.72 -9.93
N GLU A 235 -3.37 0.48 -10.94
CA GLU A 235 -3.54 -0.69 -11.82
C GLU A 235 -2.98 -1.95 -11.14
N VAL A 236 -3.88 -2.90 -10.86
CA VAL A 236 -3.56 -4.20 -10.26
C VAL A 236 -3.34 -5.25 -11.35
N ILE A 237 -4.17 -5.22 -12.39
CA ILE A 237 -4.10 -6.12 -13.55
C ILE A 237 -4.50 -5.38 -14.83
N SER A 238 -3.93 -5.79 -15.97
CA SER A 238 -4.04 -5.07 -17.24
C SER A 238 -5.25 -5.47 -18.10
N ASP A 239 -5.83 -6.65 -17.87
CA ASP A 239 -7.02 -7.15 -18.54
C ASP A 239 -8.17 -7.36 -17.55
N THR A 240 -9.40 -7.52 -18.07
CA THR A 240 -10.60 -7.74 -17.27
C THR A 240 -11.20 -9.12 -17.51
N ALA A 241 -11.76 -9.71 -16.47
CA ALA A 241 -12.51 -10.96 -16.54
C ALA A 241 -13.87 -10.80 -15.85
N ASP A 242 -14.90 -11.50 -16.35
CA ASP A 242 -16.27 -11.42 -15.83
C ASP A 242 -16.40 -11.81 -14.34
N ASN A 243 -15.42 -12.57 -13.83
CA ASN A 243 -15.37 -13.07 -12.46
C ASN A 243 -14.34 -12.35 -11.58
N ASP A 244 -13.89 -11.17 -12.00
CA ASP A 244 -13.04 -10.30 -11.19
C ASP A 244 -13.80 -9.74 -9.96
N PRO A 245 -13.05 -9.33 -8.92
CA PRO A 245 -13.63 -8.70 -7.73
C PRO A 245 -14.48 -7.47 -8.07
N GLU A 246 -15.62 -7.33 -7.40
CA GLU A 246 -16.68 -6.37 -7.72
C GLU A 246 -16.26 -4.89 -7.62
N LEU A 247 -15.27 -4.57 -6.78
CA LEU A 247 -14.77 -3.20 -6.60
C LEU A 247 -13.69 -2.80 -7.61
N PHE A 248 -13.26 -3.70 -8.50
CA PHE A 248 -12.34 -3.33 -9.56
C PHE A 248 -13.05 -2.57 -10.68
N ASP A 249 -12.42 -1.49 -11.13
CA ASP A 249 -12.79 -0.77 -12.34
C ASP A 249 -11.71 -0.99 -13.39
N ASN A 250 -12.01 -1.84 -14.38
CA ASN A 250 -11.11 -2.17 -15.49
C ASN A 250 -9.70 -2.62 -15.02
N GLY A 251 -9.65 -3.53 -14.05
CA GLY A 251 -8.39 -4.05 -13.47
C GLY A 251 -7.68 -3.08 -12.52
N ARG A 252 -8.32 -1.95 -12.18
CA ARG A 252 -7.81 -0.93 -11.26
C ARG A 252 -8.59 -0.92 -9.96
N LEU A 253 -7.91 -0.56 -8.88
CA LEU A 253 -8.50 -0.36 -7.55
C LEU A 253 -8.28 1.08 -7.11
N THR A 254 -9.31 1.70 -6.53
CA THR A 254 -9.19 3.02 -5.92
C THR A 254 -8.43 2.94 -4.59
N VAL A 255 -7.54 3.89 -4.32
CA VAL A 255 -6.90 4.05 -3.01
C VAL A 255 -7.76 5.02 -2.18
N PRO A 256 -8.49 4.52 -1.17
CA PRO A 256 -9.52 5.30 -0.49
C PRO A 256 -8.94 6.27 0.55
N ASP A 257 -9.74 7.26 0.94
CA ASP A 257 -9.40 8.31 1.92
C ASP A 257 -9.47 7.84 3.38
N ASN A 258 -9.67 6.56 3.64
CA ASN A 258 -9.68 6.00 4.98
C ASN A 258 -8.44 5.13 5.26
N VAL A 259 -7.46 5.11 4.35
CA VAL A 259 -6.19 4.38 4.50
C VAL A 259 -5.05 5.36 4.76
N TRP A 260 -4.30 5.10 5.83
CA TRP A 260 -3.03 5.77 6.12
C TRP A 260 -1.89 4.77 6.10
N PHE A 261 -0.80 5.16 5.46
CA PHE A 261 0.46 4.43 5.44
C PHE A 261 1.38 4.99 6.51
N VAL A 262 1.87 4.14 7.40
CA VAL A 262 2.89 4.48 8.37
C VAL A 262 4.15 3.69 8.06
N GLY A 263 5.17 4.35 7.55
CA GLY A 263 6.46 3.72 7.32
C GLY A 263 7.36 3.82 8.55
N THR A 264 7.95 2.72 8.98
CA THR A 264 8.95 2.73 10.05
C THR A 264 10.33 2.72 9.43
N ALA A 265 11.19 3.65 9.85
CA ALA A 265 12.55 3.78 9.35
C ALA A 265 13.56 3.70 10.49
N ASN A 266 14.63 2.94 10.28
CA ASN A 266 15.81 2.97 11.14
C ASN A 266 16.82 3.94 10.53
N ASN A 267 17.60 4.61 11.38
CA ASN A 267 18.64 5.55 10.95
C ASN A 267 20.04 4.93 11.07
N ASP A 268 20.16 3.62 10.82
CA ASP A 268 21.42 2.87 10.92
C ASP A 268 22.06 2.62 9.54
N ASP A 269 23.35 2.28 9.54
CA ASP A 269 24.16 2.08 8.32
C ASP A 269 23.64 0.92 7.43
N SER A 270 22.80 0.04 7.97
CA SER A 270 22.19 -1.08 7.26
C SER A 270 21.00 -0.69 6.37
N THR A 271 20.53 0.55 6.47
CA THR A 271 19.35 1.01 5.73
C THR A 271 19.68 2.05 4.66
N LEU A 272 18.77 2.20 3.71
CA LEU A 272 18.89 3.17 2.64
C LEU A 272 18.37 4.53 3.10
N SER A 273 19.00 5.60 2.62
CA SER A 273 18.46 6.95 2.79
C SER A 273 17.15 7.10 2.02
N ILE A 274 16.16 7.72 2.67
CA ILE A 274 14.88 8.11 2.07
C ILE A 274 15.10 9.41 1.30
N SER A 275 14.65 9.48 0.05
CA SER A 275 14.81 10.69 -0.77
C SER A 275 13.90 11.83 -0.33
N ASP A 276 14.31 13.08 -0.62
CA ASP A 276 13.49 14.27 -0.35
C ASP A 276 12.12 14.23 -1.04
N LYS A 277 12.02 13.55 -2.20
CA LYS A 277 10.75 13.35 -2.90
C LYS A 277 9.71 12.62 -2.04
N VAL A 278 10.14 11.65 -1.23
CA VAL A 278 9.25 10.91 -0.32
C VAL A 278 8.93 11.77 0.89
N TYR A 279 9.96 12.35 1.50
CA TYR A 279 9.80 13.15 2.71
C TYR A 279 8.98 14.42 2.53
N ASP A 280 9.04 15.07 1.37
CA ASP A 280 8.22 16.25 1.08
C ASP A 280 6.72 15.90 1.19
N ARG A 281 6.36 14.67 0.82
CA ARG A 281 4.97 14.15 0.80
C ARG A 281 4.55 13.53 2.13
N ALA A 282 5.48 13.05 2.95
CA ALA A 282 5.19 12.37 4.20
C ALA A 282 5.29 13.27 5.44
N MET A 283 4.49 13.08 6.47
CA MET A 283 4.80 13.64 7.78
C MET A 283 5.89 12.83 8.49
N VAL A 284 6.78 13.47 9.23
CA VAL A 284 7.91 12.79 9.89
C VAL A 284 7.81 12.95 11.40
N ILE A 285 7.86 11.84 12.11
CA ILE A 285 7.86 11.78 13.58
C ILE A 285 9.13 11.06 14.02
N GLU A 286 9.90 11.70 14.89
CA GLU A 286 11.16 11.14 15.38
C GLU A 286 11.00 10.63 16.81
N LEU A 287 11.27 9.34 17.04
CA LEU A 287 11.27 8.70 18.35
C LEU A 287 12.71 8.45 18.81
N GLN A 288 13.23 9.35 19.65
CA GLN A 288 14.63 9.35 20.08
C GLN A 288 14.89 8.52 21.33
N SER A 289 13.90 8.39 22.22
CA SER A 289 14.03 7.68 23.48
C SER A 289 12.72 7.02 23.86
N ARG A 290 12.81 6.03 24.76
CA ARG A 290 11.61 5.43 25.39
C ARG A 290 11.09 6.39 26.45
N ALA A 291 9.78 6.63 26.45
CA ALA A 291 9.15 7.35 27.55
C ALA A 291 9.26 6.53 28.84
N LYS A 292 9.30 7.22 29.98
CA LYS A 292 9.29 6.55 31.28
C LYS A 292 7.91 5.89 31.50
N PRO A 293 7.85 4.68 32.07
CA PRO A 293 6.59 4.08 32.46
C PRO A 293 5.77 5.00 33.37
N PHE A 294 4.47 5.05 33.14
CA PHE A 294 3.51 5.81 33.96
C PHE A 294 2.23 4.99 34.16
N SER A 295 1.50 5.24 35.25
CA SER A 295 0.21 4.60 35.48
C SER A 295 -0.85 5.29 34.64
N ALA A 296 -1.66 4.50 33.93
CA ALA A 296 -2.81 4.97 33.16
C ALA A 296 -4.07 4.18 33.57
N PRO A 297 -5.27 4.80 33.52
CA PRO A 297 -6.52 4.10 33.76
C PRO A 297 -6.82 3.11 32.62
N HIS A 298 -7.52 2.02 32.95
CA HIS A 298 -8.12 1.11 31.97
C HIS A 298 -8.94 1.93 30.97
N THR A 299 -8.69 1.72 29.67
CA THR A 299 -9.35 2.46 28.61
C THR A 299 -9.82 1.50 27.55
N GLU A 300 -11.11 1.58 27.17
CA GLU A 300 -11.66 0.75 26.11
C GLU A 300 -11.28 1.29 24.72
N PRO A 301 -11.09 0.40 23.71
CA PRO A 301 -11.00 0.81 22.32
C PRO A 301 -12.25 1.59 21.86
N VAL A 302 -12.03 2.61 21.03
CA VAL A 302 -13.07 3.42 20.40
C VAL A 302 -13.43 2.89 19.02
N SER A 303 -14.65 3.16 18.57
CA SER A 303 -15.06 2.94 17.19
C SER A 303 -15.40 4.28 16.55
N ILE A 304 -14.50 4.76 15.69
CA ILE A 304 -14.72 6.00 14.93
C ILE A 304 -14.60 5.77 13.44
N SER A 305 -15.42 6.48 12.68
CA SER A 305 -15.34 6.50 11.23
C SER A 305 -14.22 7.44 10.74
N ALA A 306 -13.69 7.16 9.55
CA ALA A 306 -12.70 8.00 8.88
C ALA A 306 -13.33 9.34 8.45
N SER A 307 -14.61 9.33 8.07
CA SER A 307 -15.39 10.55 7.82
C SER A 307 -15.50 11.42 9.06
N TYR A 308 -15.81 10.84 10.24
CA TYR A 308 -15.85 11.59 11.50
C TYR A 308 -14.48 12.15 11.88
N LEU A 309 -13.42 11.33 11.79
CA LEU A 309 -12.05 11.78 12.06
C LEU A 309 -11.64 12.94 11.15
N SER A 310 -11.99 12.88 9.86
CA SER A 310 -11.73 13.96 8.90
C SER A 310 -12.56 15.21 9.19
N GLY A 311 -13.78 15.04 9.70
CA GLY A 311 -14.63 16.11 10.21
C GLY A 311 -14.00 16.85 11.38
N LEU A 312 -13.45 16.11 12.36
CA LEU A 312 -12.71 16.69 13.50
C LEU A 312 -11.49 17.49 13.05
N PHE A 313 -10.77 17.03 12.03
CA PHE A 313 -9.63 17.79 11.47
C PHE A 313 -10.10 19.11 10.85
N THR A 314 -11.20 19.07 10.10
CA THR A 314 -11.77 20.26 9.47
C THR A 314 -12.31 21.25 10.51
N GLU A 315 -12.96 20.75 11.57
CA GLU A 315 -13.40 21.57 12.70
C GLU A 315 -12.22 22.26 13.38
N ALA A 316 -11.14 21.52 13.63
CA ALA A 316 -9.92 22.10 14.22
C ALA A 316 -9.29 23.19 13.35
N GLU A 317 -9.25 23.03 12.03
CA GLU A 317 -8.77 24.06 11.09
C GLU A 317 -9.56 25.38 11.20
N ASN A 318 -10.87 25.29 11.50
CA ASN A 318 -11.74 26.47 11.66
C ASN A 318 -11.66 27.08 13.07
N GLU A 319 -11.59 26.26 14.12
CA GLU A 319 -11.62 26.73 15.52
C GLU A 319 -10.26 27.22 16.01
N PHE A 320 -9.17 26.60 15.57
CA PHE A 320 -7.81 26.88 16.04
C PHE A 320 -6.87 27.34 14.92
N PRO A 321 -7.29 28.28 14.03
CA PRO A 321 -6.45 28.71 12.93
C PRO A 321 -5.14 29.28 13.44
N MET A 322 -4.11 29.15 12.60
CA MET A 322 -2.79 29.71 12.86
C MET A 322 -2.86 31.24 12.92
N SER A 323 -2.25 31.82 13.96
CA SER A 323 -2.25 33.26 14.17
C SER A 323 -1.45 34.00 13.10
N GLU A 324 -1.88 35.21 12.74
CA GLU A 324 -1.15 36.06 11.77
C GLU A 324 0.25 36.42 12.28
N GLU A 325 0.43 36.55 13.59
CA GLU A 325 1.74 36.73 14.22
C GLU A 325 2.65 35.52 13.93
N MET A 326 2.14 34.30 14.12
CA MET A 326 2.93 33.10 13.87
C MET A 326 3.25 32.91 12.39
N LYS A 327 2.33 33.24 11.49
CA LYS A 327 2.60 33.26 10.04
C LYS A 327 3.74 34.23 9.71
N THR A 328 3.69 35.45 10.24
CA THR A 328 4.75 36.46 10.08
C THR A 328 6.11 35.96 10.60
N LYS A 329 6.12 35.27 11.76
CA LYS A 329 7.33 34.66 12.32
C LYS A 329 7.90 33.60 11.37
N ILE A 330 7.05 32.74 10.81
CA ILE A 330 7.46 31.73 9.83
C ILE A 330 8.03 32.36 8.56
N GLU A 331 7.37 33.36 7.98
CA GLU A 331 7.85 34.06 6.78
C GLU A 331 9.23 34.69 7.00
N ARG A 332 9.47 35.24 8.19
CA ARG A 332 10.78 35.77 8.56
C ARG A 332 11.86 34.71 8.60
N ILE A 333 11.55 33.52 9.14
CA ILE A 333 12.49 32.40 9.15
C ILE A 333 12.72 31.86 7.73
N ASP A 334 11.68 31.77 6.90
CA ASP A 334 11.83 31.38 5.49
C ASP A 334 12.75 32.34 4.74
N ALA A 335 12.57 33.66 4.90
CA ALA A 335 13.45 34.66 4.31
C ALA A 335 14.90 34.55 4.81
N TYR A 336 15.09 34.27 6.10
CA TYR A 336 16.40 34.04 6.68
C TYR A 336 17.08 32.80 6.10
N LEU A 337 16.40 31.65 6.11
CA LEU A 337 16.92 30.39 5.57
C LEU A 337 17.22 30.50 4.07
N THR A 338 16.37 31.20 3.32
CA THR A 338 16.56 31.44 1.89
C THR A 338 17.85 32.22 1.63
N SER A 339 18.04 33.32 2.36
CA SER A 339 19.19 34.23 2.15
C SER A 339 20.52 33.68 2.70
N ARG A 340 20.49 32.92 3.79
CA ARG A 340 21.70 32.46 4.51
C ARG A 340 22.06 31.01 4.28
N LEU A 341 21.10 30.16 3.92
CA LEU A 341 21.27 28.71 3.83
C LEU A 341 20.77 28.13 2.50
N GLN A 342 20.21 28.96 1.62
CA GLN A 342 19.60 28.54 0.34
C GLN A 342 18.50 27.48 0.52
N ILE A 343 17.79 27.53 1.65
CA ILE A 343 16.67 26.65 1.97
C ILE A 343 15.40 27.47 1.94
N THR A 344 14.42 27.03 1.13
CA THR A 344 13.12 27.67 1.02
C THR A 344 12.00 26.77 1.53
N PHE A 345 10.94 27.40 2.01
CA PHE A 345 9.70 26.73 2.36
C PHE A 345 8.92 26.53 1.06
N GLY A 346 8.89 25.30 0.55
CA GLY A 346 8.03 25.00 -0.60
C GLY A 346 6.54 25.16 -0.24
N ASN A 347 5.69 25.48 -1.22
CA ASN A 347 4.24 25.63 -1.05
C ASN A 347 3.59 24.44 -0.33
N ARG A 348 4.10 23.22 -0.57
CA ARG A 348 3.63 22.01 0.10
C ARG A 348 3.88 22.09 1.61
N ILE A 349 5.07 22.49 2.04
CA ILE A 349 5.40 22.59 3.48
C ILE A 349 4.48 23.60 4.14
N MET A 350 4.27 24.78 3.52
CA MET A 350 3.36 25.79 4.08
C MET A 350 1.92 25.27 4.20
N THR A 351 1.40 24.61 3.15
CA THR A 351 0.06 24.02 3.17
C THR A 351 -0.06 22.97 4.29
N GLN A 352 0.99 22.15 4.47
CA GLN A 352 1.06 21.17 5.55
C GLN A 352 1.08 21.84 6.93
N THR A 353 1.83 22.93 7.10
CA THR A 353 1.87 23.72 8.34
C THR A 353 0.51 24.27 8.70
N LEU A 354 -0.19 24.87 7.74
CA LEU A 354 -1.51 25.48 7.94
C LEU A 354 -2.58 24.46 8.36
N LYS A 355 -2.42 23.19 7.98
CA LYS A 355 -3.30 22.08 8.42
C LYS A 355 -2.87 21.45 9.73
N PHE A 356 -1.57 21.27 9.93
CA PHE A 356 -1.04 20.60 11.11
C PHE A 356 -1.25 21.40 12.39
N VAL A 357 -0.95 22.72 12.36
CA VAL A 357 -0.95 23.57 13.55
C VAL A 357 -2.32 23.60 14.23
N PRO A 358 -3.44 23.82 13.52
CA PRO A 358 -4.76 23.80 14.13
C PRO A 358 -5.13 22.44 14.76
N VAL A 359 -4.86 21.35 14.04
CA VAL A 359 -5.15 19.99 14.55
C VAL A 359 -4.31 19.67 15.78
N PHE A 360 -3.03 20.07 15.80
CA PHE A 360 -2.16 19.88 16.97
C PHE A 360 -2.63 20.66 18.18
N ARG A 361 -3.14 21.88 17.98
CA ARG A 361 -3.78 22.67 19.04
C ARG A 361 -5.05 22.02 19.56
N ALA A 362 -5.91 21.54 18.68
CA ALA A 362 -7.13 20.81 19.05
C ALA A 362 -6.84 19.47 19.79
N CYS A 363 -5.65 18.89 19.55
CA CYS A 363 -5.15 17.74 20.32
C CYS A 363 -4.63 18.12 21.73
N GLY A 364 -4.59 19.41 22.08
CA GLY A 364 -4.14 19.94 23.38
C GLY A 364 -2.72 20.51 23.41
N GLY A 365 -2.07 20.66 22.25
CA GLY A 365 -0.76 21.31 22.11
C GLY A 365 -0.82 22.83 22.00
N THR A 366 0.34 23.49 22.09
CA THR A 366 0.45 24.93 21.79
C THR A 366 0.80 25.17 20.33
N GLU A 367 0.59 26.41 19.87
CA GLU A 367 0.94 26.82 18.52
C GLU A 367 2.46 26.74 18.28
N GLU A 368 3.27 27.18 19.25
CA GLU A 368 4.73 27.16 19.20
C GLU A 368 5.26 25.73 19.11
N GLN A 369 4.70 24.81 19.90
CA GLN A 369 5.08 23.39 19.85
C GLN A 369 4.82 22.77 18.48
N ALA A 370 3.68 23.09 17.87
CA ALA A 370 3.33 22.58 16.54
C ALA A 370 4.30 23.10 15.47
N VAL A 371 4.60 24.40 15.51
CA VAL A 371 5.54 25.04 14.59
C VAL A 371 6.97 24.51 14.80
N ASP A 372 7.41 24.33 16.04
CA ASP A 372 8.73 23.75 16.36
C ASP A 372 8.89 22.33 15.81
N LEU A 373 7.85 21.50 15.93
CA LEU A 373 7.84 20.17 15.34
C LEU A 373 7.93 20.21 13.82
N ILE A 374 7.09 20.99 13.14
CA ILE A 374 7.14 21.03 11.67
C ILE A 374 8.45 21.61 11.16
N LEU A 375 8.89 22.74 11.70
CA LEU A 375 10.12 23.39 11.23
C LEU A 375 11.31 22.46 11.41
N SER A 376 11.43 21.80 12.57
CA SER A 376 12.53 20.87 12.81
C SER A 376 12.53 19.66 11.86
N LYS A 377 11.36 19.05 11.59
CA LYS A 377 11.29 17.78 10.84
C LYS A 377 11.13 17.94 9.32
N LYS A 378 10.59 19.07 8.86
CA LYS A 378 10.31 19.32 7.42
C LYS A 378 11.29 20.31 6.80
N VAL A 379 11.66 21.35 7.53
CA VAL A 379 12.48 22.45 6.99
C VAL A 379 13.94 22.23 7.34
N LEU A 380 14.27 22.17 8.63
CA LEU A 380 15.66 22.05 9.08
C LEU A 380 16.31 20.71 8.68
N ARG A 381 15.50 19.68 8.39
CA ARG A 381 16.04 18.44 7.81
C ARG A 381 16.81 18.67 6.50
N LYS A 382 16.44 19.67 5.71
CA LYS A 382 17.13 20.01 4.45
C LYS A 382 18.58 20.49 4.67
N LEU A 383 18.98 20.80 5.90
CA LEU A 383 20.38 21.04 6.25
C LEU A 383 21.25 19.81 6.02
N GLU A 384 20.70 18.60 6.09
CA GLU A 384 21.44 17.35 5.83
C GLU A 384 21.94 17.22 4.39
N ALA A 385 21.25 17.84 3.44
CA ALA A 385 21.65 17.87 2.04
C ALA A 385 22.69 18.96 1.74
N GLN A 386 22.92 19.89 2.66
CA GLN A 386 23.85 21.01 2.49
C GLN A 386 25.28 20.63 2.91
N ASN A 387 26.25 21.47 2.53
CA ASN A 387 27.64 21.28 2.94
C ASN A 387 27.78 21.44 4.47
N PRO A 388 28.27 20.43 5.22
CA PRO A 388 28.30 20.47 6.68
C PRO A 388 29.15 21.61 7.26
N VAL A 389 30.26 21.98 6.59
CA VAL A 389 31.13 23.08 7.03
C VAL A 389 30.40 24.41 6.91
N TYR A 390 29.65 24.59 5.82
CA TYR A 390 28.87 25.80 5.60
C TYR A 390 27.73 25.93 6.62
N VAL A 391 26.98 24.85 6.85
CA VAL A 391 25.90 24.83 7.85
C VAL A 391 26.45 25.11 9.25
N SER A 392 27.58 24.50 9.61
CA SER A 392 28.23 24.72 10.91
C SER A 392 28.59 26.20 11.12
N ALA A 393 29.09 26.88 10.10
CA ALA A 393 29.43 28.30 10.18
C ALA A 393 28.20 29.23 10.33
N GLN A 394 27.00 28.78 9.93
CA GLN A 394 25.77 29.57 10.03
C GLN A 394 24.92 29.19 11.27
N ALA A 395 25.27 28.13 11.99
CA ALA A 395 24.40 27.54 13.00
C ALA A 395 24.14 28.43 14.23
N GLU A 396 25.17 29.12 14.73
CA GLU A 396 24.99 30.09 15.83
C GLU A 396 24.06 31.24 15.40
N GLY A 397 24.20 31.70 14.15
CA GLY A 397 23.33 32.71 13.57
C GLY A 397 21.88 32.24 13.46
N LEU A 398 21.67 30.99 13.04
CA LEU A 398 20.35 30.38 12.96
C LEU A 398 19.71 30.21 14.35
N ILE A 399 20.48 29.75 15.33
CA ILE A 399 20.02 29.65 16.73
C ILE A 399 19.60 31.02 17.25
N SER A 400 20.45 32.04 17.07
CA SER A 400 20.15 33.41 17.50
C SER A 400 18.93 33.99 16.80
N GLU A 401 18.71 33.70 15.51
CA GLU A 401 17.52 34.15 14.81
C GLU A 401 16.26 33.44 15.33
N LEU A 402 16.31 32.13 15.59
CA LEU A 402 15.19 31.38 16.16
C LEU A 402 14.80 31.94 17.53
N ASP A 403 15.77 32.16 18.42
CA ASP A 403 15.52 32.74 19.74
C ASP A 403 15.00 34.19 19.64
N ARG A 404 15.49 34.97 18.67
CA ARG A 404 15.01 36.34 18.42
C ARG A 404 13.55 36.38 17.94
N VAL A 405 13.14 35.43 17.11
CA VAL A 405 11.82 35.42 16.47
C VAL A 405 10.75 34.80 17.37
N PHE A 406 11.07 33.70 18.05
CA PHE A 406 10.10 32.94 18.84
C PHE A 406 10.25 33.15 20.35
N GLY A 407 11.35 33.73 20.82
CA GLY A 407 11.71 33.82 22.22
C GLY A 407 12.76 32.79 22.61
N GLU A 408 13.58 33.13 23.59
CA GLU A 408 14.72 32.32 24.03
C GLU A 408 14.28 30.94 24.52
N GLY A 409 14.81 29.89 23.89
CA GLY A 409 14.57 28.51 24.29
C GLY A 409 13.18 27.96 23.97
N VAL A 410 12.33 28.72 23.27
CA VAL A 410 10.96 28.28 22.92
C VAL A 410 11.00 27.14 21.89
N MET A 411 11.86 27.26 20.87
CA MET A 411 11.94 26.33 19.75
C MET A 411 12.87 25.13 20.05
N THR A 412 12.57 24.42 21.14
CA THR A 412 13.43 23.37 21.71
C THR A 412 13.86 22.30 20.70
N GLN A 413 12.97 21.85 19.81
CA GLN A 413 13.25 20.82 18.81
C GLN A 413 14.14 21.36 17.70
N CYS A 414 13.86 22.55 17.18
CA CYS A 414 14.70 23.22 16.20
C CYS A 414 16.11 23.48 16.75
N LEU A 415 16.20 24.04 17.95
CA LEU A 415 17.48 24.34 18.62
C LEU A 415 18.29 23.05 18.84
N SER A 416 17.64 22.00 19.35
CA SER A 416 18.30 20.69 19.54
C SER A 416 18.72 20.07 18.21
N TYR A 417 17.94 20.26 17.14
CA TYR A 417 18.30 19.78 15.82
C TYR A 417 19.58 20.43 15.30
N VAL A 418 19.65 21.77 15.33
CA VAL A 418 20.82 22.53 14.85
C VAL A 418 22.07 22.20 15.68
N ARG A 419 21.96 22.14 17.01
CA ARG A 419 23.08 21.80 17.90
C ARG A 419 23.66 20.42 17.60
N ARG A 420 22.79 19.41 17.47
CA ARG A 420 23.21 18.03 17.14
C ARG A 420 23.91 17.95 15.78
N TYR A 421 23.41 18.69 14.78
CA TYR A 421 24.01 18.70 13.46
C TYR A 421 25.45 19.22 13.48
N VAL A 422 25.72 20.25 14.29
CA VAL A 422 27.04 20.91 14.36
C VAL A 422 27.98 20.26 15.38
N LYS A 423 27.53 19.22 16.09
CA LYS A 423 28.26 18.61 17.22
C LYS A 423 28.65 19.64 18.30
N LEU A 424 27.77 20.62 18.55
CA LEU A 424 27.86 21.57 19.66
C LEU A 424 27.23 20.98 20.93
#